data_AF-A0A8T3XPY4-F1
#
_entry.id   AF-A0A8T3XPY4-F1
#
_cell.length_a   1.000
_cell.length_b   1.000
_cell.length_c   1.000
_cell.angle_alpha   90.00
_cell.angle_beta   90.00
_cell.angle_gamma   90.00
#
_symmetry.space_group_name_H-M   'P 1'
#
loop_
_entity.id
_entity.type
_entity.pdbx_description
1 polymer ?
#
loop_
_entity_poly.entity_id
_entity_poly.type
_entity_poly.pdbx_seq_one_letter_code
_entity_poly.pdbx_strand_id
1 'polypeptide(L)' 'MEKLQVCRLCGKSIAYYVCRLCGKNVCANCYDNGICIDCKLGKKLKSK' A
#
# COMPACT_ATOMS: atom_id res chain seq x y z
N MET A 1 12.03 6.68 -19.27
CA MET A 1 11.93 7.03 -17.83
C MET A 1 11.03 6.02 -17.16
N GLU A 2 11.61 5.11 -16.38
CA GLU A 2 10.86 4.14 -15.59
C GLU A 2 10.20 4.90 -14.43
N LYS A 3 8.87 4.97 -14.44
CA LYS A 3 8.10 5.67 -13.41
C LYS A 3 8.19 4.87 -12.11
N LEU A 4 9.20 5.17 -11.28
CA LEU A 4 9.26 4.69 -9.90
C LEU A 4 8.00 5.19 -9.18
N GLN A 5 7.06 4.26 -8.95
CA GLN A 5 5.83 4.55 -8.20
C GLN A 5 6.22 4.81 -6.75
N VAL A 6 5.70 5.87 -6.15
CA VAL A 6 5.84 6.10 -4.70
C VAL A 6 4.76 5.35 -3.94
N CYS A 7 5.04 5.01 -2.69
CA CYS A 7 4.10 4.34 -1.80
C CYS A 7 2.84 5.21 -1.62
N ARG A 8 1.68 4.71 -2.04
CA ARG A 8 0.39 5.41 -1.89
C ARG A 8 -0.06 5.57 -0.44
N LEU A 9 0.60 4.90 0.52
CA LEU A 9 0.28 5.00 1.95
C LEU A 9 1.13 6.06 2.65
N CYS A 10 2.46 5.97 2.54
CA CYS A 10 3.34 6.90 3.25
C CYS A 10 3.83 8.07 2.39
N GLY A 11 3.76 7.97 1.06
CA GLY A 11 4.22 9.00 0.12
C GLY A 11 5.73 9.28 0.12
N LYS A 12 6.49 8.65 1.03
CA LYS A 12 7.91 8.97 1.30
C LYS A 12 8.89 7.99 0.67
N SER A 13 8.44 6.78 0.37
CA SER A 13 9.31 5.69 -0.09
C SER A 13 8.85 5.18 -1.44
N ILE A 14 9.78 4.63 -2.22
CA ILE A 14 9.46 3.93 -3.47
C ILE A 14 8.59 2.71 -3.16
N ALA A 15 7.57 2.51 -3.96
CA ALA A 15 6.69 1.36 -3.91
C ALA A 15 7.28 0.21 -4.73
N TYR A 16 7.56 -0.88 -4.03
CA TYR A 16 8.10 -2.12 -4.61
C TYR A 16 7.05 -3.23 -4.67
N TYR A 17 5.96 -3.10 -3.91
CA TYR A 17 4.94 -4.13 -3.75
C TYR A 17 3.56 -3.60 -4.13
N VAL A 18 2.68 -4.49 -4.55
CA VAL A 18 1.28 -4.18 -4.86
C VAL A 18 0.38 -4.97 -3.91
N CYS A 19 -0.50 -4.28 -3.21
CA CYS A 19 -1.47 -4.92 -2.34
C CYS A 19 -2.46 -5.76 -3.14
N ARG A 20 -2.60 -7.05 -2.82
CA ARG A 20 -3.53 -7.96 -3.52
C ARG A 20 -5.01 -7.65 -3.29
N LEU A 21 -5.35 -6.97 -2.19
CA LEU A 21 -6.75 -6.63 -1.85
C LEU A 21 -7.24 -5.34 -2.51
N CYS A 22 -6.43 -4.28 -2.49
CA CYS A 22 -6.84 -2.96 -2.99
C CYS A 22 -6.06 -2.49 -4.22
N GLY A 23 -5.06 -3.23 -4.69
CA GLY A 23 -4.24 -2.89 -5.85
C GLY A 23 -3.30 -1.70 -5.65
N LYS A 24 -3.16 -1.16 -4.43
CA LYS A 24 -2.27 -0.01 -4.17
C LYS A 24 -0.80 -0.41 -4.18
N ASN A 25 0.02 0.38 -4.87
CA ASN A 25 1.48 0.34 -4.79
C ASN A 25 1.96 0.84 -3.42
N VAL A 26 2.72 0.01 -2.72
CA VAL A 26 3.19 0.25 -1.35
C VAL A 26 4.67 -0.11 -1.20
N CYS A 27 5.35 0.56 -0.27
CA CYS A 27 6.72 0.24 0.09
C CYS A 27 6.79 -1.01 0.99
N ALA A 28 7.99 -1.57 1.16
CA ALA A 28 8.23 -2.74 2.02
C ALA A 28 7.67 -2.55 3.44
N ASN A 29 7.80 -1.34 3.99
CA ASN A 29 7.34 -1.05 5.34
C ASN A 29 5.80 -0.99 5.48
N CYS A 30 5.09 -0.73 4.38
CA CYS A 30 3.63 -0.68 4.36
C CYS A 30 3.00 -1.94 3.73
N TYR A 31 3.81 -2.96 3.44
CA TYR A 31 3.41 -4.22 2.84
C TYR A 31 3.62 -5.37 3.83
N ASP A 32 2.63 -6.24 3.96
CA ASP A 32 2.62 -7.35 4.90
C ASP A 32 1.88 -8.55 4.28
N ASN A 33 2.56 -9.69 4.14
CA ASN A 33 1.98 -10.97 3.70
C ASN A 33 1.06 -10.89 2.46
N GLY A 34 1.38 -10.07 1.45
CA GLY A 34 0.55 -9.96 0.24
C GLY A 34 -0.40 -8.75 0.21
N ILE A 35 -0.56 -8.05 1.33
CA ILE A 35 -1.53 -6.96 1.48
C ILE A 35 -0.87 -5.72 2.09
N CYS A 36 -1.48 -4.56 1.96
CA CYS A 36 -0.98 -3.36 2.62
C CYS A 36 -1.49 -3.25 4.06
N ILE A 37 -0.76 -2.51 4.90
CA ILE A 37 -1.11 -2.32 6.31
C ILE A 37 -2.51 -1.74 6.52
N ASP A 38 -3.02 -0.93 5.60
CA ASP A 38 -4.36 -0.34 5.69
C ASP A 38 -5.47 -1.40 5.52
N CYS A 39 -5.28 -2.32 4.56
CA CYS A 39 -6.13 -3.49 4.40
C CYS A 39 -5.95 -4.48 5.56
N LYS A 40 -4.71 -4.69 6.04
CA LYS A 40 -4.41 -5.56 7.18
C LYS A 40 -5.09 -5.07 8.46
N LEU A 41 -5.05 -3.77 8.72
CA LEU A 41 -5.70 -3.14 9.88
C LEU A 41 -7.22 -3.11 9.76
N GLY A 42 -7.80 -3.59 8.66
CA GLY A 42 -9.24 -3.58 8.48
C GLY A 42 -9.82 -2.18 8.49
N LYS A 43 -9.05 -1.15 8.06
CA LYS A 43 -9.58 0.18 7.76
C LYS A 43 -10.43 0.11 6.49
N LYS A 44 -11.50 -0.70 6.52
CA LYS A 44 -12.76 -0.32 5.88
C LYS A 44 -13.09 1.01 6.52
N LEU A 45 -13.00 2.09 5.73
CA LEU A 45 -13.62 3.38 6.03
C LEU A 45 -14.93 3.08 6.77
N LYS A 46 -15.00 3.42 8.07
CA LYS A 46 -16.25 3.35 8.81
C LYS A 46 -17.25 4.16 8.00
N SER A 47 -18.28 3.51 7.46
CA SER A 47 -19.55 4.16 7.14
C SER A 47 -19.95 4.98 8.36
N LYS A 48 -19.99 6.30 8.21
CA LYS A 48 -20.70 7.17 9.11
C LYS A 48 -21.41 8.22 8.29
#